data_AF-A0A1E9G4Y3-F1
#
_entry.id   AF-A0A1E9G4Y3-F1
#
_cell.length_a   1.000
_cell.length_b   1.000
_cell.length_c   1.000
_cell.angle_alpha   90.00
_cell.angle_beta   90.00
_cell.angle_gamma   90.00
#
_symmetry.space_group_name_H-M   'P 1'
#
loop_
_entity.id
_entity.type
_entity.pdbx_description
1 polymer ?
#
loop_
_entity_poly.entity_id
_entity_poly.type
_entity_poly.pdbx_seq_one_letter_code
_entity_poly.pdbx_strand_id
1 'polypeptide(L)'
;MKMNISHPYKDNILLSFGQFTQIVGQDQQLKYYIWQILLWYFGGKKYSEEDLVLFVQNEPKILIDDTMVSRSEFSIIQVSSINDLIEQMEYKKGTVAYDYIKKKINSIEIMEQIENINDNLDRISLLLNQKLNLQIDDIIYHTEAKYFNTDQLIQKNFLPYFGKNDKNISFEFVDNKTKFLLFLSMLEVIATNSSEKFLLVLRNLDDFLSYNDFVECCEKMEFLTNHSNLLYIVSFPSNEGYLHVTKEVLEEINIVSDYVDHFYSLEFMYERFINQYPINQIPDEQDFLTSLRKVGPYLFSSDILHMSLSIEDQVALKILNKLYQYEMKTKFRIEAVNPMLLKYLKE
;
A
#
# COMPACT_ATOMS: atom_id res chain seq x y z
N MET A 1 10.21 -3.05 14.05
CA MET A 1 10.64 -1.70 14.48
C MET A 1 9.46 -0.99 15.14
N LYS A 2 9.67 0.12 15.83
CA LYS A 2 8.61 0.96 16.40
C LYS A 2 8.59 2.31 15.71
N MET A 3 7.47 2.62 15.05
CA MET A 3 7.24 3.93 14.45
C MET A 3 6.44 4.79 15.42
N ASN A 4 6.97 5.97 15.74
CA ASN A 4 6.37 6.94 16.65
C ASN A 4 6.00 8.20 15.85
N ILE A 5 4.71 8.48 15.72
CA ILE A 5 4.16 9.58 14.93
C ILE A 5 3.63 10.66 15.87
N SER A 6 4.14 11.89 15.73
CA SER A 6 3.64 13.04 16.50
C SER A 6 2.14 13.24 16.30
N HIS A 7 1.38 13.48 17.36
CA HIS A 7 -0.05 13.82 17.28
C HIS A 7 -0.32 15.18 17.94
N PRO A 8 -1.14 16.08 17.35
CA PRO A 8 -1.31 17.44 17.83
C PRO A 8 -2.02 17.59 19.19
N TYR A 9 -2.91 16.64 19.52
CA TYR A 9 -3.80 16.75 20.69
C TYR A 9 -3.79 15.55 21.63
N LYS A 10 -3.02 14.52 21.30
CA LYS A 10 -2.93 13.24 22.03
C LYS A 10 -1.45 12.92 22.20
N ASP A 11 -1.15 11.94 23.03
CA ASP A 11 0.19 11.35 23.04
C ASP A 11 0.55 10.85 21.63
N ASN A 12 1.85 10.78 21.35
CA ASN A 12 2.31 10.29 20.06
C ASN A 12 1.81 8.87 19.80
N ILE A 13 1.54 8.58 18.54
CA ILE A 13 1.01 7.29 18.12
C ILE A 13 2.18 6.33 17.92
N LEU A 14 2.21 5.26 18.71
CA LEU A 14 3.20 4.20 18.60
C LEU A 14 2.63 3.05 17.78
N LEU A 15 3.31 2.69 16.70
CA LEU A 15 2.95 1.60 15.81
C LEU A 15 4.09 0.58 15.73
N SER A 16 3.75 -0.69 15.67
CA SER A 16 4.66 -1.73 15.19
C SER A 16 4.85 -1.56 13.69
N PHE A 17 6.07 -1.29 13.26
CA PHE A 17 6.40 -1.01 11.88
C PHE A 17 7.44 -2.01 11.37
N GLY A 18 7.14 -2.59 10.22
CA GLY A 18 8.02 -3.51 9.51
C GLY A 18 7.69 -3.52 8.03
N GLN A 19 8.13 -4.56 7.32
CA GLN A 19 8.06 -4.54 5.86
C GLN A 19 6.63 -4.67 5.34
N PHE A 20 5.74 -5.37 6.04
CA PHE A 20 4.32 -5.43 5.70
C PHE A 20 3.45 -5.09 6.92
N THR A 21 3.31 -3.79 7.12
CA THR A 21 2.51 -3.21 8.20
C THR A 21 1.04 -3.10 7.79
N GLN A 22 0.14 -3.49 8.68
CA GLN A 22 -1.31 -3.30 8.50
C GLN A 22 -1.87 -2.44 9.63
N ILE A 23 -2.77 -1.51 9.31
CA ILE A 23 -3.40 -0.61 10.27
C ILE A 23 -4.92 -0.76 10.14
N VAL A 24 -5.52 -1.41 11.14
CA VAL A 24 -6.96 -1.67 11.28
C VAL A 24 -7.51 -1.02 12.54
N GLY A 25 -8.79 -1.25 12.86
CA GLY A 25 -9.44 -0.68 14.05
C GLY A 25 -10.60 0.26 13.71
N GLN A 26 -11.31 0.70 14.75
CA GLN A 26 -12.56 1.44 14.63
C GLN A 26 -12.40 2.97 14.64
N ASP A 27 -11.26 3.52 15.07
CA ASP A 27 -11.02 4.97 15.03
C ASP A 27 -10.60 5.41 13.62
N GLN A 28 -11.59 5.60 12.76
CA GLN A 28 -11.40 6.00 11.37
C GLN A 28 -10.70 7.36 11.24
N GLN A 29 -10.91 8.28 12.19
CA GLN A 29 -10.28 9.60 12.17
C GLN A 29 -8.78 9.49 12.46
N LEU A 30 -8.41 8.68 13.45
CA LEU A 30 -7.00 8.47 13.79
C LEU A 30 -6.26 7.67 12.70
N LYS A 31 -6.89 6.65 12.10
CA LYS A 31 -6.32 5.97 10.93
C LYS A 31 -6.11 6.92 9.75
N TYR A 32 -7.10 7.78 9.46
CA TYR A 32 -6.96 8.81 8.43
C TYR A 32 -5.81 9.77 8.74
N TYR A 33 -5.68 10.19 9.99
CA TYR A 33 -4.57 11.03 10.44
C TYR A 33 -3.22 10.36 10.20
N ILE A 34 -3.04 9.11 10.62
CA ILE A 34 -1.79 8.35 10.42
C ILE A 34 -1.45 8.28 8.93
N TRP A 35 -2.42 7.87 8.10
CA TRP A 35 -2.27 7.82 6.65
C TRP A 35 -1.84 9.17 6.06
N GLN A 36 -2.51 10.25 6.45
CA GLN A 36 -2.21 11.60 5.93
C GLN A 36 -0.82 12.07 6.33
N ILE A 37 -0.39 11.80 7.57
CA ILE A 37 0.95 12.17 8.03
C ILE A 37 2.04 11.39 7.31
N LEU A 38 1.85 10.09 7.06
CA LEU A 38 2.79 9.30 6.26
C LEU A 38 2.99 9.93 4.87
N LEU A 39 1.89 10.28 4.20
CA LEU A 39 1.91 10.91 2.88
C LEU A 39 2.55 12.30 2.90
N TRP A 40 2.19 13.14 3.87
CA TRP A 40 2.73 14.49 3.97
C TRP A 40 4.22 14.52 4.29
N TYR A 41 4.63 13.67 5.24
CA TYR A 41 6.00 13.63 5.73
C TYR A 41 6.95 13.12 4.65
N PHE A 42 6.70 11.90 4.14
CA PHE A 42 7.57 11.24 3.14
C PHE A 42 7.30 11.70 1.71
N GLY A 43 6.11 12.22 1.40
CA GLY A 43 5.80 12.81 0.09
C GLY A 43 6.37 14.21 -0.11
N GLY A 44 7.12 14.75 0.86
CA GLY A 44 7.79 16.05 0.72
C GLY A 44 6.83 17.24 0.63
N LYS A 45 5.63 17.15 1.23
CA LYS A 45 4.65 18.25 1.23
C LYS A 45 5.29 19.53 1.78
N LYS A 46 5.18 20.62 1.04
CA LYS A 46 5.51 21.95 1.56
C LYS A 46 4.35 22.40 2.46
N TYR A 47 4.60 22.45 3.77
CA TYR A 47 3.59 22.82 4.75
C TYR A 47 3.27 24.31 4.65
N SER A 48 1.98 24.65 4.67
CA SER A 48 1.51 26.02 4.89
C SER A 48 1.47 26.36 6.39
N GLU A 49 1.34 27.64 6.73
CA GLU A 49 1.09 28.04 8.13
C GLU A 49 -0.16 27.36 8.70
N GLU A 50 -1.21 27.23 7.88
CA GLU A 50 -2.47 26.54 8.23
C GLU A 50 -2.26 25.06 8.55
N ASP A 51 -1.44 24.35 7.76
CA ASP A 51 -1.09 22.95 8.01
C ASP A 51 -0.38 22.80 9.38
N LEU A 52 0.46 23.77 9.73
CA LEU A 52 1.30 23.74 10.94
C LEU A 52 0.62 24.30 12.19
N VAL A 53 -0.55 24.95 12.08
CA VAL A 53 -1.33 25.42 13.24
C VAL A 53 -1.56 24.26 14.23
N LEU A 54 -1.88 23.08 13.71
CA LEU A 54 -2.12 21.87 14.51
C LEU A 54 -0.90 21.47 15.33
N PHE A 55 0.31 21.82 14.88
CA PHE A 55 1.58 21.44 15.48
C PHE A 55 2.29 22.61 16.19
N VAL A 56 1.56 23.66 16.54
CA VAL A 56 2.11 24.87 17.18
C VAL A 56 3.27 25.43 16.35
N GLN A 57 3.07 25.48 15.04
CA GLN A 57 4.05 25.96 14.04
C GLN A 57 5.33 25.12 13.93
N ASN A 58 5.33 23.88 14.42
CA ASN A 58 6.41 22.92 14.20
C ASN A 58 6.05 21.92 13.10
N GLU A 59 7.03 21.42 12.35
CA GLU A 59 6.77 20.30 11.43
C GLU A 59 6.45 19.01 12.20
N PRO A 60 5.55 18.15 11.68
CA PRO A 60 5.30 16.83 12.24
C PRO A 60 6.59 16.00 12.21
N LYS A 61 6.73 15.07 13.17
CA LYS A 61 7.91 14.23 13.32
C LYS A 61 7.52 12.76 13.30
N ILE A 62 8.32 11.97 12.60
CA ILE A 62 8.24 10.51 12.61
C ILE A 62 9.59 9.99 13.12
N LEU A 63 9.55 9.16 14.16
CA LEU A 63 10.70 8.43 14.66
C LEU A 63 10.53 6.95 14.35
N ILE A 64 11.61 6.26 13.99
CA ILE A 64 11.67 4.80 13.91
C ILE A 64 12.76 4.34 14.88
N ASP A 65 12.41 3.48 15.82
CA ASP A 65 13.29 3.01 16.90
C ASP A 65 14.00 4.18 17.60
N ASP A 66 13.19 5.16 18.03
CA ASP A 66 13.61 6.41 18.70
C ASP A 66 14.54 7.33 17.90
N THR A 67 14.77 7.02 16.62
CA THR A 67 15.59 7.83 15.72
C THR A 67 14.70 8.64 14.78
N MET A 68 14.92 9.95 14.71
CA MET A 68 14.21 10.81 13.76
C MET A 68 14.59 10.45 12.33
N VAL A 69 13.59 10.13 11.52
CA VAL A 69 13.79 9.66 10.15
C VAL A 69 13.75 10.83 9.19
N SER A 70 14.58 10.82 8.15
CA SER A 70 14.53 11.87 7.12
C SER A 70 13.20 11.81 6.36
N ARG A 71 12.69 12.97 5.95
CA ARG A 71 11.55 13.08 5.03
C ARG A 71 11.82 12.44 3.66
N SER A 72 13.09 12.27 3.30
CA SER A 72 13.54 11.60 2.07
C SER A 72 13.98 10.16 2.29
N GLU A 73 13.74 9.58 3.47
CA GLU A 73 14.14 8.19 3.75
C GLU A 73 13.49 7.19 2.80
N PHE A 74 12.22 7.44 2.44
CA PHE A 74 11.44 6.60 1.56
C PHE A 74 11.03 7.35 0.30
N SER A 75 11.12 6.69 -0.84
CA SER A 75 10.37 7.02 -2.03
C SER A 75 8.93 6.51 -1.86
N ILE A 76 7.98 7.42 -1.69
CA ILE A 76 6.61 7.06 -1.36
C ILE A 76 5.77 6.82 -2.62
N ILE A 77 4.98 5.74 -2.59
CA ILE A 77 3.99 5.42 -3.62
C ILE A 77 2.66 5.21 -2.91
N GLN A 78 1.61 5.86 -3.38
CA GLN A 78 0.29 5.78 -2.80
C GLN A 78 -0.70 5.16 -3.78
N VAL A 79 -1.51 4.22 -3.29
CA VAL A 79 -2.70 3.71 -3.99
C VAL A 79 -3.86 3.67 -3.01
N SER A 80 -4.83 4.56 -3.18
CA SER A 80 -6.04 4.67 -2.35
C SER A 80 -7.32 4.39 -3.13
N SER A 81 -7.22 4.25 -4.46
CA SER A 81 -8.33 3.97 -5.35
C SER A 81 -7.87 3.21 -6.59
N ILE A 82 -8.82 2.68 -7.37
CA ILE A 82 -8.50 2.09 -8.67
C ILE A 82 -7.96 3.11 -9.67
N ASN A 83 -8.35 4.39 -9.55
CA ASN A 83 -7.84 5.44 -10.42
C ASN A 83 -6.38 5.73 -10.13
N ASP A 84 -5.97 5.74 -8.86
CA ASP A 84 -4.57 5.90 -8.48
C ASP A 84 -3.72 4.77 -9.08
N LEU A 85 -4.25 3.54 -9.09
CA LEU A 85 -3.59 2.41 -9.72
C LEU A 85 -3.47 2.58 -11.24
N ILE A 86 -4.49 3.14 -11.91
CA ILE A 86 -4.45 3.46 -13.34
C ILE A 86 -3.39 4.55 -13.60
N GLU A 87 -3.35 5.61 -12.78
CA GLU A 87 -2.34 6.67 -12.88
C GLU A 87 -0.91 6.14 -12.72
N GLN A 88 -0.69 5.20 -11.78
CA GLN A 88 0.62 4.55 -11.60
C GLN A 88 1.08 3.73 -12.81
N MET A 89 0.16 3.40 -13.72
CA MET A 89 0.44 2.64 -14.94
C MET A 89 0.62 3.52 -16.18
N GLU A 90 0.44 4.84 -16.07
CA GLU A 90 0.73 5.79 -17.15
C GLU A 90 2.23 5.98 -17.35
N TYR A 91 2.66 6.33 -18.57
CA TYR A 91 4.06 6.66 -18.88
C TYR A 91 4.41 8.12 -18.52
N LYS A 92 4.12 8.49 -17.28
CA LYS A 92 4.34 9.83 -16.73
C LYS A 92 5.46 9.79 -15.67
N LYS A 93 6.31 10.83 -15.63
CA LYS A 93 7.38 10.91 -14.62
C LYS A 93 6.81 10.78 -13.20
N GLY A 94 7.44 9.94 -12.39
CA GLY A 94 7.02 9.67 -11.01
C GLY A 94 6.00 8.52 -10.86
N THR A 95 5.64 7.84 -11.94
CA THR A 95 4.81 6.62 -11.88
C THR A 95 5.67 5.36 -11.93
N VAL A 96 5.15 4.27 -11.36
CA VAL A 96 5.81 2.96 -11.38
C VAL A 96 6.03 2.45 -12.81
N ALA A 97 5.04 2.57 -13.72
CA ALA A 97 5.24 2.10 -15.10
C ALA A 97 6.32 2.88 -15.86
N TYR A 98 6.40 4.20 -15.64
CA TYR A 98 7.44 5.02 -16.26
C TYR A 98 8.83 4.62 -15.79
N ASP A 99 9.04 4.49 -14.48
CA ASP A 99 10.35 4.12 -13.92
C ASP A 99 10.75 2.69 -14.32
N TYR A 100 9.79 1.78 -14.37
CA TYR A 100 9.98 0.42 -14.86
C TYR A 100 10.50 0.40 -16.30
N ILE A 101 9.84 1.12 -17.22
CA ILE A 101 10.24 1.15 -18.63
C ILE A 101 11.53 1.90 -18.84
N LYS A 102 11.72 3.02 -18.15
CA LYS A 102 12.97 3.78 -18.22
C LYS A 102 14.17 2.89 -17.90
N LYS A 103 14.04 2.05 -16.90
CA LYS A 103 15.06 1.06 -16.54
C LYS A 103 15.31 0.03 -17.64
N LYS A 104 14.26 -0.42 -18.34
CA LYS A 104 14.39 -1.36 -19.47
C LYS A 104 15.02 -0.72 -20.70
N ILE A 105 14.65 0.52 -21.02
CA ILE A 105 15.15 1.28 -22.18
C ILE A 105 16.61 1.68 -22.01
N ASN A 106 17.08 1.91 -20.79
CA ASN A 106 18.49 2.23 -20.53
C ASN A 106 19.43 1.01 -20.68
N SER A 107 19.00 -0.06 -21.36
CA SER A 107 19.88 -1.16 -21.75
C SER A 107 20.78 -0.72 -22.93
N ILE A 108 21.98 -1.28 -23.00
CA ILE A 108 22.97 -0.95 -24.04
C ILE A 108 22.37 -1.14 -25.45
N GLU A 109 21.68 -2.27 -25.67
CA GLU A 109 21.06 -2.62 -26.94
C GLU A 109 20.05 -1.56 -27.41
N ILE A 110 19.19 -1.06 -26.52
CA ILE A 110 18.18 -0.06 -26.89
C ILE A 110 18.84 1.32 -27.07
N MET A 111 19.82 1.67 -26.24
CA MET A 111 20.54 2.94 -26.36
C MET A 111 21.27 3.07 -27.70
N GLU A 112 21.86 1.99 -28.22
CA GLU A 112 22.48 1.95 -29.55
C GLU A 112 21.43 2.22 -30.66
N GLN A 113 20.22 1.69 -30.53
CA GLN A 113 19.14 1.99 -31.48
C GLN A 113 18.71 3.46 -31.42
N ILE A 114 18.71 4.08 -30.24
CA ILE A 114 18.41 5.51 -30.09
C ILE A 114 19.48 6.36 -30.77
N GLU A 115 20.75 6.00 -30.63
CA GLU A 115 21.87 6.66 -31.32
C GLU A 115 21.72 6.57 -32.85
N ASN A 116 21.39 5.38 -33.36
CA ASN A 116 21.11 5.18 -34.79
C ASN A 116 19.95 6.05 -35.31
N ILE A 117 18.92 6.30 -34.49
CA ILE A 117 17.82 7.21 -34.85
C ILE A 117 18.33 8.65 -34.95
N ASN A 118 19.16 9.09 -34.00
CA ASN A 118 19.72 10.43 -33.98
C ASN A 118 20.70 10.68 -35.14
N ASP A 119 21.53 9.70 -35.51
CA ASP A 119 22.39 9.75 -36.69
C ASP A 119 21.57 9.95 -37.98
N ASN A 120 20.44 9.26 -38.09
CA ASN A 120 19.54 9.43 -39.23
C ASN A 120 18.84 10.80 -39.21
N LEU A 121 18.53 11.34 -38.03
CA LEU A 121 17.98 12.69 -37.89
C LEU A 121 18.99 13.75 -38.36
N ASP A 122 20.27 13.58 -38.05
CA ASP A 122 21.34 14.46 -38.54
C ASP A 122 21.45 14.42 -40.06
N ARG A 123 21.37 13.23 -40.66
CA ARG A 123 21.33 13.09 -42.13
C ARG A 123 20.15 13.83 -42.75
N ILE A 124 18.96 13.75 -42.15
CA ILE A 124 17.77 14.47 -42.60
C ILE A 124 17.97 15.98 -42.47
N SER A 125 18.52 16.45 -41.35
CA SER A 125 18.80 17.88 -41.10
C SER A 125 19.77 18.45 -42.14
N LEU A 126 20.86 17.73 -42.45
CA LEU A 126 21.81 18.11 -43.49
C LEU A 126 21.14 18.23 -44.86
N LEU A 127 20.31 17.24 -45.25
CA LEU A 127 19.58 17.27 -46.52
C LEU A 127 18.57 18.41 -46.58
N LEU A 128 17.93 18.77 -45.46
CA LEU A 128 17.00 19.89 -45.39
C LEU A 128 17.74 21.22 -45.54
N ASN A 129 18.86 21.42 -44.84
CA ASN A 129 19.66 22.64 -44.91
C ASN A 129 20.24 22.88 -46.32
N GLN A 130 20.64 21.81 -47.02
CA GLN A 130 21.04 21.88 -48.43
C GLN A 130 19.90 22.39 -49.35
N LYS A 131 18.64 22.10 -49.00
CA LYS A 131 17.46 22.53 -49.78
C LYS A 131 16.95 23.91 -49.38
N LEU A 132 17.08 24.31 -48.12
CA LEU A 132 16.62 25.62 -47.63
C LEU A 132 17.37 26.76 -48.33
N ASN A 133 18.69 26.64 -48.45
CA ASN A 133 19.58 27.52 -49.22
C ASN A 133 19.19 29.02 -49.15
N LEU A 134 18.87 29.51 -47.94
CA LEU A 134 18.39 30.87 -47.72
C LEU A 134 19.47 31.66 -46.97
N GLN A 135 20.08 32.60 -47.68
CA GLN A 135 21.10 33.49 -47.14
C GLN A 135 20.82 34.92 -47.59
N ILE A 136 20.92 35.87 -46.66
CA ILE A 136 20.88 37.31 -46.92
C ILE A 136 22.09 37.91 -46.22
N ASP A 137 22.99 38.53 -47.00
CA ASP A 137 24.29 39.00 -46.53
C ASP A 137 25.08 37.90 -45.78
N ASP A 138 25.39 38.12 -44.51
CA ASP A 138 26.10 37.19 -43.62
C ASP A 138 25.16 36.29 -42.78
N ILE A 139 23.85 36.40 -42.95
CA ILE A 139 22.86 35.64 -42.18
C ILE A 139 22.38 34.43 -42.98
N ILE A 140 22.60 33.23 -42.43
CA ILE A 140 22.18 31.94 -43.00
C ILE A 140 21.02 31.36 -42.17
N TYR A 141 19.88 31.17 -42.82
CA TYR A 141 18.76 30.44 -42.21
C TYR A 141 18.98 28.92 -42.35
N HIS A 142 19.00 28.22 -41.23
CA HIS A 142 19.18 26.77 -41.17
C HIS A 142 18.43 26.17 -39.98
N THR A 143 18.32 24.84 -39.97
CA THR A 143 17.73 24.06 -38.88
C THR A 143 18.78 23.18 -38.21
N GLU A 144 18.60 22.91 -36.92
CA GLU A 144 19.40 21.95 -36.16
C GLU A 144 18.53 20.75 -35.71
N ALA A 145 19.15 19.58 -35.62
CA ALA A 145 18.48 18.38 -35.13
C ALA A 145 18.29 18.46 -33.60
N LYS A 146 17.10 18.11 -33.12
CA LYS A 146 16.84 17.92 -31.69
C LYS A 146 16.80 16.43 -31.39
N TYR A 147 17.84 15.93 -30.73
CA TYR A 147 17.99 14.50 -30.47
C TYR A 147 16.90 13.92 -29.58
N PHE A 148 16.48 12.71 -29.95
CA PHE A 148 15.63 11.86 -29.13
C PHE A 148 16.42 11.38 -27.92
N ASN A 149 15.81 11.51 -26.75
CA ASN A 149 16.27 10.89 -25.51
C ASN A 149 15.20 9.95 -24.95
N THR A 150 15.60 9.13 -23.97
CA THR A 150 14.75 8.10 -23.38
C THR A 150 13.47 8.67 -22.78
N ASP A 151 13.55 9.80 -22.07
CA ASP A 151 12.38 10.47 -21.50
C ASP A 151 11.36 10.88 -22.57
N GLN A 152 11.82 11.49 -23.66
CA GLN A 152 10.96 11.91 -24.76
C GLN A 152 10.30 10.71 -25.44
N LEU A 153 11.06 9.65 -25.70
CA LEU A 153 10.54 8.44 -26.33
C LEU A 153 9.42 7.80 -25.48
N ILE A 154 9.66 7.64 -24.19
CA ILE A 154 8.65 7.05 -23.27
C ILE A 154 7.38 7.89 -23.23
N GLN A 155 7.52 9.22 -23.05
CA GLN A 155 6.38 10.09 -22.80
C GLN A 155 5.61 10.50 -24.05
N LYS A 156 6.24 10.49 -25.22
CA LYS A 156 5.67 11.05 -26.46
C LYS A 156 5.56 10.06 -27.60
N ASN A 157 6.32 8.96 -27.57
CA ASN A 157 6.40 8.03 -28.69
C ASN A 157 5.95 6.60 -28.34
N PHE A 158 5.80 6.26 -27.06
CA PHE A 158 5.24 4.99 -26.62
C PHE A 158 3.89 5.15 -25.92
N LEU A 159 3.01 4.18 -26.15
CA LEU A 159 1.71 4.06 -25.47
C LEU A 159 1.63 2.67 -24.81
N PRO A 160 1.21 2.59 -23.53
CA PRO A 160 0.95 1.31 -22.90
C PRO A 160 -0.28 0.65 -23.53
N TYR A 161 -0.15 -0.63 -23.87
CA TYR A 161 -1.26 -1.47 -24.27
C TYR A 161 -1.21 -2.79 -23.50
N PHE A 162 -2.39 -3.30 -23.15
CA PHE A 162 -2.54 -4.60 -22.50
C PHE A 162 -3.16 -5.56 -23.50
N GLY A 163 -2.49 -6.68 -23.78
CA GLY A 163 -2.94 -7.66 -24.77
C GLY A 163 -3.78 -8.77 -24.14
N LYS A 164 -4.95 -9.08 -24.70
CA LYS A 164 -5.74 -10.27 -24.37
C LYS A 164 -6.36 -10.84 -25.65
N ASN A 165 -6.08 -12.10 -25.94
CA ASN A 165 -6.57 -12.80 -27.15
C ASN A 165 -6.28 -12.02 -28.45
N ASP A 166 -5.01 -11.64 -28.66
CA ASP A 166 -4.52 -10.88 -29.82
C ASP A 166 -5.19 -9.51 -30.04
N LYS A 167 -5.85 -8.97 -29.00
CA LYS A 167 -6.46 -7.64 -29.01
C LYS A 167 -5.87 -6.78 -27.91
N ASN A 168 -5.65 -5.52 -28.22
CA ASN A 168 -5.35 -4.51 -27.22
C ASN A 168 -6.63 -4.18 -26.45
N ILE A 169 -6.52 -4.17 -25.13
CA ILE A 169 -7.54 -3.71 -24.21
C ILE A 169 -6.98 -2.54 -23.40
N SER A 170 -7.86 -1.60 -23.07
CA SER A 170 -7.53 -0.51 -22.15
C SER A 170 -7.26 -1.08 -20.76
N PHE A 171 -6.35 -0.45 -20.01
CA PHE A 171 -6.01 -0.91 -18.66
C PHE A 171 -7.23 -0.94 -17.76
N GLU A 172 -8.15 0.01 -17.94
CA GLU A 172 -9.42 0.15 -17.23
C GLU A 172 -10.28 -1.13 -17.30
N PHE A 173 -10.17 -1.90 -18.39
CA PHE A 173 -10.92 -3.14 -18.62
C PHE A 173 -10.20 -4.42 -18.15
N VAL A 174 -8.97 -4.31 -17.66
CA VAL A 174 -8.29 -5.41 -16.97
C VAL A 174 -8.99 -5.65 -15.63
N ASP A 175 -9.15 -6.89 -15.18
CA ASP A 175 -9.74 -7.15 -13.87
C ASP A 175 -8.85 -6.59 -12.74
N ASN A 176 -9.48 -6.18 -11.63
CA ASN A 176 -8.80 -5.40 -10.59
C ASN A 176 -7.63 -6.14 -9.93
N LYS A 177 -7.76 -7.46 -9.74
CA LYS A 177 -6.67 -8.31 -9.26
C LYS A 177 -5.48 -8.23 -10.20
N THR A 178 -5.70 -8.49 -11.49
CA THR A 178 -4.63 -8.47 -12.49
C THR A 178 -3.99 -7.10 -12.61
N LYS A 179 -4.77 -6.01 -12.53
CA LYS A 179 -4.23 -4.64 -12.47
C LYS A 179 -3.24 -4.48 -11.33
N PHE A 180 -3.61 -4.92 -10.12
CA PHE A 180 -2.77 -4.76 -8.94
C PHE A 180 -1.53 -5.65 -8.99
N LEU A 181 -1.65 -6.90 -9.45
CA LEU A 181 -0.51 -7.81 -9.60
C LEU A 181 0.49 -7.32 -10.65
N LEU A 182 0.03 -6.73 -11.76
CA LEU A 182 0.90 -6.11 -12.76
C LEU A 182 1.68 -4.93 -12.15
N PHE A 183 1.00 -4.06 -11.41
CA PHE A 183 1.62 -2.97 -10.68
C PHE A 183 2.69 -3.47 -9.70
N LEU A 184 2.37 -4.46 -8.86
CA LEU A 184 3.33 -5.04 -7.91
C LEU A 184 4.55 -5.66 -8.62
N SER A 185 4.33 -6.29 -9.78
CA SER A 185 5.42 -6.90 -10.57
C SER A 185 6.38 -5.86 -11.16
N MET A 186 5.85 -4.69 -11.56
CA MET A 186 6.69 -3.57 -11.99
C MET A 186 7.45 -2.95 -10.82
N LEU A 187 6.77 -2.76 -9.68
CA LEU A 187 7.38 -2.25 -8.46
C LEU A 187 8.51 -3.15 -7.95
N GLU A 188 8.34 -4.46 -8.00
CA GLU A 188 9.37 -5.45 -7.67
C GLU A 188 10.66 -5.20 -8.46
N VAL A 189 10.56 -5.01 -9.77
CA VAL A 189 11.73 -4.74 -10.62
C VAL A 189 12.38 -3.40 -10.30
N ILE A 190 11.58 -2.38 -9.96
CA ILE A 190 12.11 -1.07 -9.57
C ILE A 190 12.87 -1.19 -8.25
N ALA A 191 12.23 -1.72 -7.20
CA ALA A 191 12.77 -1.84 -5.86
C ALA A 191 14.03 -2.72 -5.82
N THR A 192 14.02 -3.89 -6.46
CA THR A 192 15.14 -4.86 -6.40
C THR A 192 16.43 -4.37 -7.07
N ASN A 193 16.37 -3.36 -7.94
CA ASN A 193 17.59 -2.72 -8.46
C ASN A 193 17.65 -1.22 -8.16
N SER A 194 17.17 -0.84 -6.97
CA SER A 194 17.39 0.48 -6.40
C SER A 194 18.25 0.36 -5.16
N SER A 195 18.91 1.44 -4.76
CA SER A 195 19.49 1.60 -3.42
C SER A 195 18.56 2.37 -2.47
N GLU A 196 17.46 2.90 -2.98
CA GLU A 196 16.47 3.67 -2.23
C GLU A 196 15.44 2.74 -1.57
N LYS A 197 14.95 3.12 -0.39
CA LYS A 197 13.82 2.45 0.25
C LYS A 197 12.52 2.96 -0.36
N PHE A 198 11.57 2.06 -0.58
CA PHE A 198 10.23 2.37 -1.07
C PHE A 198 9.22 2.17 0.04
N LEU A 199 8.28 3.09 0.16
CA LEU A 199 7.12 2.96 1.03
C LEU A 199 5.84 2.99 0.18
N LEU A 200 5.22 1.83 0.02
CA LEU A 200 3.92 1.68 -0.63
C LEU A 200 2.81 1.82 0.42
N VAL A 201 2.04 2.90 0.33
CA VAL A 201 0.90 3.17 1.22
C VAL A 201 -0.39 2.83 0.49
N LEU A 202 -1.07 1.80 0.99
CA LEU A 202 -2.27 1.21 0.40
C LEU A 202 -3.46 1.52 1.27
N ARG A 203 -4.55 1.95 0.65
CA ARG A 203 -5.79 2.23 1.35
C ARG A 203 -6.96 1.74 0.53
N ASN A 204 -7.95 1.15 1.19
CA ASN A 204 -9.20 0.75 0.55
C ASN A 204 -9.02 -0.26 -0.61
N LEU A 205 -8.00 -1.11 -0.58
CA LEU A 205 -7.82 -2.16 -1.61
C LEU A 205 -9.01 -3.12 -1.69
N ASP A 206 -9.60 -3.36 -0.54
CA ASP A 206 -10.77 -4.18 -0.32
C ASP A 206 -12.09 -3.57 -0.83
N ASP A 207 -12.10 -2.30 -1.25
CA ASP A 207 -13.26 -1.70 -1.92
C ASP A 207 -13.41 -2.17 -3.37
N PHE A 208 -12.32 -2.67 -3.98
CA PHE A 208 -12.31 -3.07 -5.39
C PHE A 208 -11.75 -4.46 -5.65
N LEU A 209 -11.39 -5.20 -4.61
CA LEU A 209 -10.99 -6.61 -4.68
C LEU A 209 -12.02 -7.50 -3.98
N SER A 210 -12.32 -8.66 -4.57
CA SER A 210 -13.01 -9.70 -3.82
C SER A 210 -12.13 -10.20 -2.68
N TYR A 211 -12.71 -10.85 -1.66
CA TYR A 211 -11.94 -11.37 -0.53
C TYR A 211 -10.81 -12.32 -0.98
N ASN A 212 -11.10 -13.23 -1.91
CA ASN A 212 -10.09 -14.16 -2.43
C ASN A 212 -8.98 -13.41 -3.18
N ASP A 213 -9.34 -12.43 -4.01
CA ASP A 213 -8.36 -11.63 -4.74
C ASP A 213 -7.50 -10.78 -3.80
N PHE A 214 -8.08 -10.24 -2.73
CA PHE A 214 -7.37 -9.50 -1.69
C PHE A 214 -6.35 -10.39 -0.98
N VAL A 215 -6.73 -11.61 -0.59
CA VAL A 215 -5.82 -12.57 0.05
C VAL A 215 -4.63 -12.87 -0.86
N GLU A 216 -4.87 -13.20 -2.12
CA GLU A 216 -3.78 -13.47 -3.08
C GLU A 216 -2.88 -12.25 -3.32
N CYS A 217 -3.46 -11.03 -3.35
CA CYS A 217 -2.67 -9.80 -3.43
C CYS A 217 -1.81 -9.59 -2.18
N CYS A 218 -2.33 -9.88 -0.99
CA CYS A 218 -1.59 -9.81 0.27
C CYS A 218 -0.46 -10.83 0.32
N GLU A 219 -0.69 -12.06 -0.12
CA GLU A 219 0.34 -13.10 -0.24
C GLU A 219 1.47 -12.66 -1.19
N LYS A 220 1.14 -12.04 -2.33
CA LYS A 220 2.17 -11.47 -3.23
C LYS A 220 2.93 -10.33 -2.56
N MET A 221 2.26 -9.44 -1.82
CA MET A 221 2.92 -8.35 -1.09
C MET A 221 3.87 -8.88 -0.02
N GLU A 222 3.42 -9.82 0.80
CA GLU A 222 4.22 -10.51 1.82
C GLU A 222 5.44 -11.21 1.20
N PHE A 223 5.23 -11.91 0.09
CA PHE A 223 6.32 -12.51 -0.67
C PHE A 223 7.35 -11.44 -1.10
N LEU A 224 6.90 -10.32 -1.67
CA LEU A 224 7.80 -9.26 -2.13
C LEU A 224 8.60 -8.63 -1.00
N THR A 225 7.95 -8.34 0.12
CA THR A 225 8.61 -7.75 1.29
C THR A 225 9.64 -8.70 1.89
N ASN A 226 9.34 -10.00 1.95
CA ASN A 226 10.29 -11.01 2.44
C ASN A 226 11.54 -11.16 1.55
N HIS A 227 11.45 -10.78 0.26
CA HIS A 227 12.57 -10.86 -0.69
C HIS A 227 13.26 -9.50 -0.91
N SER A 228 12.79 -8.42 -0.30
CA SER A 228 13.34 -7.07 -0.48
C SER A 228 13.38 -6.27 0.82
N ASN A 229 14.58 -6.11 1.37
CA ASN A 229 14.83 -5.26 2.55
C ASN A 229 14.60 -3.75 2.31
N LEU A 230 14.33 -3.36 1.07
CA LEU A 230 14.10 -1.97 0.68
C LEU A 230 12.62 -1.66 0.42
N LEU A 231 11.74 -2.65 0.36
CA LEU A 231 10.31 -2.44 0.16
C LEU A 231 9.55 -2.52 1.48
N TYR A 232 8.84 -1.45 1.80
CA TYR A 232 7.93 -1.35 2.93
C TYR A 232 6.53 -1.09 2.42
N ILE A 233 5.55 -1.77 3.00
CA ILE A 233 4.15 -1.69 2.64
C ILE A 233 3.36 -1.35 3.91
N VAL A 234 2.52 -0.32 3.85
CA VAL A 234 1.55 0.02 4.90
C VAL A 234 0.16 -0.07 4.30
N SER A 235 -0.64 -1.02 4.76
CA SER A 235 -2.01 -1.24 4.30
C SER A 235 -3.05 -0.77 5.32
N PHE A 236 -4.05 -0.06 4.83
CA PHE A 236 -5.25 0.36 5.57
C PHE A 236 -6.50 -0.32 4.96
N PRO A 237 -6.83 -1.55 5.38
CA PRO A 237 -8.11 -2.17 5.03
C PRO A 237 -9.30 -1.40 5.60
N SER A 238 -10.41 -1.41 4.87
CA SER A 238 -11.62 -0.63 5.15
C SER A 238 -12.80 -1.49 5.61
N ASN A 239 -12.91 -2.68 5.03
CA ASN A 239 -14.02 -3.61 5.13
C ASN A 239 -13.71 -4.71 6.16
N GLU A 240 -14.79 -5.20 6.75
CA GLU A 240 -14.75 -6.25 7.75
C GLU A 240 -14.22 -7.56 7.17
N GLY A 241 -13.35 -8.25 7.90
CA GLY A 241 -12.77 -9.52 7.47
C GLY A 241 -11.62 -9.41 6.47
N TYR A 242 -11.32 -8.21 5.96
CA TYR A 242 -10.18 -7.95 5.07
C TYR A 242 -8.89 -7.64 5.85
N LEU A 243 -8.52 -8.53 6.76
CA LEU A 243 -7.25 -8.47 7.48
C LEU A 243 -6.37 -9.65 7.06
N HIS A 244 -5.16 -9.40 6.62
CA HIS A 244 -4.23 -10.47 6.27
C HIS A 244 -3.48 -10.92 7.53
N VAL A 245 -3.82 -12.10 8.04
CA VAL A 245 -3.20 -12.63 9.26
C VAL A 245 -2.45 -13.90 8.90
N THR A 246 -1.11 -13.83 8.96
CA THR A 246 -0.16 -14.95 8.89
C THR A 246 0.76 -14.86 10.09
N LYS A 247 1.57 -15.90 10.33
CA LYS A 247 2.53 -15.89 11.45
C LYS A 247 3.58 -14.80 11.27
N GLU A 248 3.97 -14.57 10.03
CA GLU A 248 5.07 -13.71 9.62
C GLU A 248 4.74 -12.22 9.76
N VAL A 249 3.51 -11.82 9.46
CA VAL A 249 3.09 -10.40 9.51
C VAL A 249 2.32 -10.03 10.78
N LEU A 250 2.05 -11.00 11.67
CA LEU A 250 1.16 -10.82 12.82
C LEU A 250 1.56 -9.60 13.66
N GLU A 251 2.84 -9.53 14.04
CA GLU A 251 3.36 -8.46 14.92
C GLU A 251 3.34 -7.06 14.29
N GLU A 252 3.12 -6.97 12.97
CA GLU A 252 3.05 -5.73 12.20
C GLU A 252 1.60 -5.28 11.94
N ILE A 253 0.62 -5.99 12.53
CA ILE A 253 -0.79 -5.60 12.53
C ILE A 253 -1.05 -4.69 13.74
N ASN A 254 -1.42 -3.45 13.44
CA ASN A 254 -1.75 -2.41 14.41
C ASN A 254 -3.26 -2.21 14.46
N ILE A 255 -3.79 -2.08 15.68
CA ILE A 255 -5.19 -1.85 15.96
C ILE A 255 -5.33 -0.42 16.51
N VAL A 256 -6.10 0.40 15.80
CA VAL A 256 -6.34 1.81 16.09
C VAL A 256 -7.83 2.00 16.39
N SER A 257 -8.18 1.92 17.67
CA SER A 257 -9.55 2.11 18.18
C SER A 257 -9.53 3.05 19.39
N ASP A 258 -10.30 2.79 20.47
CA ASP A 258 -10.26 3.61 21.70
C ASP A 258 -8.88 3.54 22.39
N TYR A 259 -8.13 2.48 22.10
CA TYR A 259 -6.74 2.27 22.48
C TYR A 259 -5.94 1.83 21.24
N VAL A 260 -4.64 2.14 21.22
CA VAL A 260 -3.73 1.81 20.11
C VAL A 260 -2.72 0.80 20.58
N ASP A 261 -2.69 -0.37 19.95
CA ASP A 261 -1.68 -1.40 20.17
C ASP A 261 -1.51 -2.24 18.90
N HIS A 262 -0.71 -3.30 19.00
CA HIS A 262 -0.43 -4.24 17.93
C HIS A 262 -0.58 -5.68 18.44
N PHE A 263 -0.69 -6.63 17.51
CA PHE A 263 -0.56 -8.02 17.88
C PHE A 263 0.86 -8.36 18.32
N TYR A 264 0.97 -9.34 19.22
CA TYR A 264 2.23 -9.92 19.65
C TYR A 264 2.51 -11.20 18.85
N SER A 265 3.63 -11.88 19.14
CA SER A 265 3.95 -13.14 18.49
C SER A 265 2.84 -14.18 18.65
N LEU A 266 2.69 -15.03 17.61
CA LEU A 266 1.63 -16.03 17.55
C LEU A 266 1.68 -16.96 18.76
N GLU A 267 2.87 -17.48 19.10
CA GLU A 267 3.05 -18.41 20.21
C GLU A 267 2.57 -17.80 21.52
N PHE A 268 2.92 -16.53 21.77
CA PHE A 268 2.57 -15.83 23.00
C PHE A 268 1.07 -15.55 23.11
N MET A 269 0.46 -15.09 22.02
CA MET A 269 -0.98 -14.80 22.00
C MET A 269 -1.80 -16.08 22.12
N TYR A 270 -1.44 -17.11 21.36
CA TYR A 270 -2.17 -18.37 21.33
C TYR A 270 -2.12 -19.08 22.68
N GLU A 271 -0.95 -19.22 23.31
CA GLU A 271 -0.81 -19.86 24.62
C GLU A 271 -1.71 -19.20 25.68
N ARG A 272 -1.75 -17.85 25.69
CA ARG A 272 -2.58 -17.12 26.64
C ARG A 272 -4.06 -17.18 26.32
N PHE A 273 -4.40 -17.23 25.04
CA PHE A 273 -5.77 -17.36 24.56
C PHE A 273 -6.39 -18.69 25.00
N ILE A 274 -5.71 -19.81 24.72
CA ILE A 274 -6.21 -21.15 25.05
C ILE A 274 -6.36 -21.37 26.56
N ASN A 275 -5.47 -20.76 27.36
CA ASN A 275 -5.52 -20.80 28.82
C ASN A 275 -6.75 -20.09 29.42
N GLN A 276 -7.45 -19.25 28.64
CA GLN A 276 -8.68 -18.58 29.06
C GLN A 276 -9.92 -19.06 28.28
N TYR A 277 -9.75 -20.03 27.38
CA TYR A 277 -10.85 -20.52 26.57
C TYR A 277 -11.87 -21.29 27.43
N PRO A 278 -13.19 -21.07 27.27
CA PRO A 278 -14.19 -21.53 28.24
C PRO A 278 -14.52 -23.03 28.17
N ILE A 279 -14.04 -23.73 27.13
CA ILE A 279 -14.36 -25.15 26.89
C ILE A 279 -13.11 -25.94 26.53
N ASN A 280 -13.17 -27.26 26.73
CA ASN A 280 -12.05 -28.18 26.45
C ASN A 280 -11.82 -28.41 24.95
N GLN A 281 -12.79 -28.08 24.09
CA GLN A 281 -12.60 -28.10 22.64
C GLN A 281 -11.91 -26.80 22.24
N ILE A 282 -10.59 -26.80 22.43
CA ILE A 282 -9.73 -25.65 22.20
C ILE A 282 -9.51 -25.48 20.69
N PRO A 283 -9.67 -24.26 20.13
CA PRO A 283 -9.33 -23.98 18.74
C PRO A 283 -7.84 -24.21 18.49
N ASP A 284 -7.48 -24.74 17.32
CA ASP A 284 -6.07 -24.84 16.96
C ASP A 284 -5.49 -23.46 16.55
N GLU A 285 -4.19 -23.41 16.21
CA GLU A 285 -3.54 -22.16 15.80
C GLU A 285 -4.17 -21.56 14.52
N GLN A 286 -4.65 -22.39 13.59
CA GLN A 286 -5.24 -21.92 12.34
C GLN A 286 -6.64 -21.33 12.59
N ASP A 287 -7.43 -21.96 13.45
CA ASP A 287 -8.70 -21.44 13.93
C ASP A 287 -8.49 -20.12 14.69
N PHE A 288 -7.42 -20.02 15.48
CA PHE A 288 -7.05 -18.80 16.19
C PHE A 288 -6.67 -17.66 15.24
N LEU A 289 -5.82 -17.90 14.24
CA LEU A 289 -5.48 -16.91 13.19
C LEU A 289 -6.74 -16.46 12.42
N THR A 290 -7.63 -17.40 12.11
CA THR A 290 -8.92 -17.10 11.47
C THR A 290 -9.81 -16.23 12.36
N SER A 291 -9.81 -16.48 13.66
CA SER A 291 -10.52 -15.66 14.65
C SER A 291 -9.92 -14.25 14.71
N LEU A 292 -8.59 -14.12 14.79
CA LEU A 292 -7.88 -12.83 14.77
C LEU A 292 -8.21 -12.01 13.51
N ARG A 293 -8.29 -12.65 12.34
CA ARG A 293 -8.70 -12.01 11.09
C ARG A 293 -10.08 -11.35 11.19
N LYS A 294 -11.03 -12.03 11.84
CA LYS A 294 -12.40 -11.55 12.00
C LYS A 294 -12.53 -10.50 13.09
N VAL A 295 -11.93 -10.74 14.26
CA VAL A 295 -12.19 -9.95 15.47
C VAL A 295 -11.17 -8.84 15.70
N GLY A 296 -9.98 -8.95 15.11
CA GLY A 296 -8.87 -8.00 15.26
C GLY A 296 -9.27 -6.54 15.03
N PRO A 297 -9.98 -6.22 13.93
CA PRO A 297 -10.45 -4.85 13.67
C PRO A 297 -11.41 -4.27 14.73
N TYR A 298 -11.99 -5.11 15.62
CA TYR A 298 -12.92 -4.69 16.68
C TYR A 298 -12.29 -4.65 18.07
N LEU A 299 -11.02 -5.03 18.19
CA LEU A 299 -10.31 -4.91 19.45
C LEU A 299 -10.25 -3.45 19.89
N PHE A 300 -10.32 -3.27 21.20
CA PHE A 300 -10.31 -1.96 21.86
C PHE A 300 -11.42 -1.00 21.40
N SER A 301 -12.56 -1.52 20.94
CA SER A 301 -13.70 -0.69 20.56
C SER A 301 -14.85 -0.82 21.54
N SER A 302 -15.43 0.31 21.93
CA SER A 302 -16.72 0.38 22.61
C SER A 302 -17.92 0.32 21.64
N ASP A 303 -17.72 0.64 20.36
CA ASP A 303 -18.75 0.55 19.32
C ASP A 303 -18.57 -0.74 18.51
N ILE A 304 -19.19 -1.83 18.99
CA ILE A 304 -19.17 -3.15 18.33
C ILE A 304 -20.57 -3.78 18.26
N LEU A 305 -21.62 -3.08 18.70
CA LEU A 305 -22.97 -3.66 18.78
C LEU A 305 -23.66 -3.76 17.42
N HIS A 306 -23.19 -2.99 16.43
CA HIS A 306 -23.68 -3.06 15.06
C HIS A 306 -23.15 -4.29 14.30
N MET A 307 -22.19 -5.00 14.89
CA MET A 307 -21.51 -6.16 14.31
C MET A 307 -22.27 -7.47 14.54
N SER A 308 -22.32 -8.31 13.52
CA SER A 308 -22.82 -9.69 13.62
C SER A 308 -21.66 -10.66 13.79
N LEU A 309 -21.31 -10.97 15.04
CA LEU A 309 -20.26 -11.93 15.38
C LEU A 309 -20.86 -13.28 15.82
N SER A 310 -20.22 -14.39 15.44
CA SER A 310 -20.56 -15.71 15.99
C SER A 310 -20.28 -15.76 17.49
N ILE A 311 -20.78 -16.80 18.19
CA ILE A 311 -20.54 -16.95 19.63
C ILE A 311 -19.04 -17.13 19.88
N GLU A 312 -18.37 -17.90 19.05
CA GLU A 312 -16.93 -18.16 19.07
C GLU A 312 -16.14 -16.85 18.88
N ASP A 313 -16.53 -16.02 17.90
CA ASP A 313 -15.89 -14.71 17.65
C ASP A 313 -16.11 -13.75 18.84
N GLN A 314 -17.30 -13.72 19.44
CA GLN A 314 -17.58 -12.89 20.62
C GLN A 314 -16.74 -13.32 21.83
N VAL A 315 -16.61 -14.63 22.05
CA VAL A 315 -15.74 -15.20 23.10
C VAL A 315 -14.29 -14.83 22.84
N ALA A 316 -13.82 -14.99 21.59
CA ALA A 316 -12.46 -14.68 21.22
C ALA A 316 -12.13 -13.20 21.45
N LEU A 317 -13.00 -12.29 20.97
CA LEU A 317 -12.89 -10.85 21.17
C LEU A 317 -12.84 -10.48 22.66
N LYS A 318 -13.65 -11.14 23.50
CA LYS A 318 -13.68 -10.89 24.94
C LYS A 318 -12.40 -11.36 25.64
N ILE A 319 -11.88 -12.54 25.29
CA ILE A 319 -10.61 -13.05 25.83
C ILE A 319 -9.47 -12.12 25.45
N LEU A 320 -9.37 -11.75 24.17
CA LEU A 320 -8.31 -10.89 23.66
C LEU A 320 -8.32 -9.52 24.33
N ASN A 321 -9.46 -8.83 24.39
CA ASN A 321 -9.54 -7.55 25.10
C ASN A 321 -9.11 -7.67 26.56
N LYS A 322 -9.51 -8.74 27.26
CA LYS A 322 -9.06 -8.99 28.64
C LYS A 322 -7.55 -9.22 28.74
N LEU A 323 -6.93 -9.92 27.79
CA LEU A 323 -5.49 -10.16 27.75
C LEU A 323 -4.69 -8.85 27.57
N TYR A 324 -5.23 -7.91 26.81
CA TYR A 324 -4.70 -6.55 26.67
C TYR A 324 -5.12 -5.61 27.82
N GLN A 325 -5.81 -6.12 28.85
CA GLN A 325 -6.32 -5.34 29.98
C GLN A 325 -7.30 -4.22 29.55
N TYR A 326 -7.94 -4.38 28.39
CA TYR A 326 -8.98 -3.49 27.92
C TYR A 326 -10.35 -3.88 28.50
N GLU A 327 -10.93 -3.00 29.30
CA GLU A 327 -12.28 -3.18 29.83
C GLU A 327 -13.34 -2.89 28.77
N MET A 328 -13.89 -3.95 28.17
CA MET A 328 -15.02 -3.82 27.26
C MET A 328 -16.23 -3.23 27.98
N LYS A 329 -16.64 -2.03 27.56
CA LYS A 329 -17.88 -1.38 28.03
C LYS A 329 -19.14 -2.07 27.53
N THR A 330 -19.01 -2.85 26.46
CA THR A 330 -20.12 -3.42 25.70
C THR A 330 -20.49 -4.80 26.21
N LYS A 331 -21.78 -5.02 26.46
CA LYS A 331 -22.34 -6.33 26.83
C LYS A 331 -22.93 -6.99 25.59
N PHE A 332 -22.36 -8.13 25.20
CA PHE A 332 -22.93 -8.96 24.15
C PHE A 332 -24.34 -9.43 24.53
N ARG A 333 -25.28 -9.34 23.59
CA ARG A 333 -26.61 -9.92 23.72
C ARG A 333 -26.53 -11.40 23.38
N ILE A 334 -26.82 -12.25 24.36
CA ILE A 334 -26.88 -13.70 24.16
C ILE A 334 -28.35 -14.05 23.97
N GLU A 335 -28.79 -14.14 22.72
CA GLU A 335 -30.14 -14.60 22.38
C GLU A 335 -30.13 -16.12 22.16
N ALA A 336 -31.18 -16.80 22.62
CA ALA A 336 -31.32 -18.23 22.39
C ALA A 336 -31.50 -18.48 20.88
N VAL A 337 -30.63 -19.31 20.31
CA VAL A 337 -30.70 -19.64 18.87
C VAL A 337 -32.00 -20.40 18.61
N ASN A 338 -32.82 -19.88 17.69
CA ASN A 338 -34.07 -20.52 17.32
C ASN A 338 -33.78 -21.88 16.62
N PRO A 339 -34.26 -23.02 17.16
CA PRO A 339 -33.99 -24.34 16.57
C PRO A 339 -34.49 -24.50 15.13
N MET A 340 -35.54 -23.78 14.74
CA MET A 340 -36.04 -23.80 13.35
C MET A 340 -35.06 -23.13 12.39
N LEU A 341 -34.41 -22.03 12.81
CA LEU A 341 -33.37 -21.37 12.02
C LEU A 341 -32.16 -22.31 11.84
N LEU A 342 -31.75 -23.01 12.89
CA LEU A 342 -30.68 -24.02 12.80
C LEU A 342 -31.04 -25.18 11.87
N LYS A 343 -32.30 -25.62 11.89
CA LYS A 343 -32.75 -26.70 11.00
C LYS A 343 -32.71 -26.25 9.53
N TYR A 344 -33.15 -25.02 9.24
CA TYR A 344 -33.14 -24.47 7.88
C TYR A 344 -31.72 -24.39 7.29
N LEU A 345 -30.70 -24.07 8.10
CA LEU A 345 -29.31 -24.04 7.63
C LEU A 345 -28.71 -25.43 7.31
N LYS A 346 -29.39 -26.52 7.68
CA LYS A 346 -28.95 -27.90 7.42
C LYS A 346 -29.61 -28.53 6.19
N GLU A 347 -30.65 -27.88 5.65
CA GLU A 347 -31.31 -28.23 4.39
C GLU A 347 -30.57 -27.58 3.22
#